data_AF-A0A532TDZ5-F1
#
_entry.id   AF-A0A532TDZ5-F1
#
_cell.length_a   1.000
_cell.length_b   1.000
_cell.length_c   1.000
_cell.angle_alpha   90.00
_cell.angle_beta   90.00
_cell.angle_gamma   90.00
#
_symmetry.space_group_name_H-M   'P 1'
#
loop_
_entity.id
_entity.type
_entity.pdbx_description
1 polymer ?
#
loop_
_entity_poly.entity_id
_entity_poly.type
_entity_poly.pdbx_seq_one_letter_code
_entity_poly.pdbx_strand_id
1 'polypeptide(L)'
;MKFPRTINRYCPKCRSHTKHNVSLYKKGKERAMNHGRRRLERKKKGYGSFPKEIFHKNAKMNKRSQPILECSECGKKQYSKSYRVKKFELQEV
;
A
#
# COMPACT_ATOMS: atom_id res chain seq x y z
N MET A 1 -3.61 3.29 17.02
CA MET A 1 -4.35 4.43 16.47
C MET A 1 -5.67 3.90 15.98
N LYS A 2 -6.77 4.46 16.49
CA LYS A 2 -8.12 4.16 16.04
C LYS A 2 -8.43 5.08 14.86
N PHE A 3 -8.94 4.52 13.76
CA PHE A 3 -9.31 5.26 12.56
C PHE A 3 -10.71 4.83 12.14
N PRO A 4 -11.59 5.77 11.74
CA PRO A 4 -12.95 5.42 11.38
C PRO A 4 -12.99 4.63 10.06
N ARG A 5 -13.94 3.70 9.93
CA ARG A 5 -14.17 2.94 8.69
C ARG A 5 -14.85 3.76 7.60
N THR A 6 -15.58 4.80 7.97
CA THR A 6 -16.29 5.69 7.06
C THR A 6 -15.89 7.14 7.35
N ILE A 7 -15.59 7.91 6.30
CA ILE A 7 -15.22 9.33 6.40
C ILE A 7 -15.90 10.12 5.30
N ASN A 8 -16.43 11.31 5.62
CA ASN A 8 -16.85 12.27 4.61
C ASN A 8 -15.64 13.05 4.07
N ARG A 9 -15.38 12.95 2.77
CA ARG A 9 -14.27 13.65 2.10
C ARG A 9 -14.67 14.07 0.70
N TYR A 10 -14.00 15.08 0.17
CA TYR A 10 -14.14 15.49 -1.23
C TYR A 10 -13.71 14.38 -2.21
N CYS A 11 -14.60 14.01 -3.13
CA CYS A 11 -14.30 13.12 -4.24
C CYS A 11 -14.03 13.94 -5.52
N PRO A 12 -12.87 13.80 -6.19
CA PRO A 12 -12.56 14.58 -7.39
C PRO A 12 -13.35 14.13 -8.64
N LYS A 13 -13.99 12.95 -8.60
CA LYS A 13 -14.81 12.46 -9.71
C LYS A 13 -16.24 12.98 -9.60
N CYS A 14 -16.86 12.87 -8.42
CA CYS A 14 -18.19 13.44 -8.16
C CYS A 14 -18.17 14.96 -7.97
N ARG A 15 -17.00 15.54 -7.68
CA ARG A 15 -16.80 16.97 -7.36
C ARG A 15 -17.63 17.45 -6.16
N SER A 16 -17.96 16.52 -5.26
CA SER A 16 -18.75 16.75 -4.04
C SER A 16 -18.10 16.04 -2.85
N HIS A 17 -18.55 16.37 -1.64
CA HIS A 17 -18.16 15.64 -0.43
C HIS A 17 -19.08 14.44 -0.27
N THR A 18 -18.49 13.24 -0.28
CA THR A 18 -19.23 11.98 -0.21
C THR A 18 -18.67 11.09 0.90
N LYS A 19 -19.45 10.08 1.28
CA LYS A 19 -19.00 9.03 2.20
C LYS A 19 -17.95 8.16 1.51
N HIS A 20 -16.81 7.98 2.16
CA HIS A 20 -15.73 7.12 1.69
C HIS A 20 -15.52 5.95 2.66
N ASN A 21 -15.45 4.75 2.11
CA ASN A 21 -15.07 3.55 2.83
C ASN A 21 -13.55 3.47 2.93
N VAL A 22 -13.05 3.25 4.15
CA VAL A 22 -11.63 3.20 4.45
C VAL A 22 -11.16 1.76 4.49
N SER A 23 -10.13 1.46 3.70
CA SER A 23 -9.39 0.19 3.77
C SER A 23 -7.90 0.43 3.96
N LEU A 24 -7.18 -0.57 4.44
CA LEU A 24 -5.72 -0.53 4.51
C LEU A 24 -5.11 -1.07 3.22
N TYR A 25 -4.13 -0.34 2.69
CA TYR A 25 -3.36 -0.81 1.54
C TYR A 25 -2.65 -2.12 1.84
N LYS A 26 -2.76 -3.07 0.90
CA LYS A 26 -2.00 -4.32 0.87
C LYS A 26 -1.17 -4.35 -0.41
N LYS A 27 0.12 -4.68 -0.28
CA LYS A 27 0.99 -4.89 -1.45
C LYS A 27 0.58 -6.17 -2.17
N GLY A 28 0.34 -6.08 -3.48
CA GLY A 28 0.09 -7.25 -4.32
C GLY A 28 1.35 -8.07 -4.62
N LYS A 29 1.16 -9.25 -5.21
CA LYS A 29 2.25 -10.11 -5.69
C LYS A 29 3.04 -9.39 -6.79
N GLU A 30 4.35 -9.61 -6.81
CA GLU A 30 5.20 -9.09 -7.88
C GLU A 30 4.88 -9.80 -9.22
N ARG A 31 4.88 -9.04 -10.32
CA ARG A 31 4.65 -9.57 -11.67
C ARG A 31 5.94 -10.17 -12.24
N ALA A 32 5.87 -11.39 -12.77
CA ALA A 32 7.03 -12.09 -13.35
C ALA A 32 7.61 -11.37 -14.59
N MET A 33 6.74 -10.78 -15.42
CA MET A 33 7.15 -10.11 -16.67
C MET A 33 7.82 -8.74 -16.46
N ASN A 34 7.89 -8.25 -15.22
CA ASN A 34 8.57 -7.00 -14.89
C ASN A 34 10.03 -7.05 -15.33
N HIS A 35 10.52 -5.98 -15.96
CA HIS A 35 11.89 -5.91 -16.47
C HIS A 35 12.95 -6.18 -15.38
N GLY A 36 12.75 -5.67 -14.16
CA GLY A 36 13.64 -5.93 -13.03
C GLY A 36 13.69 -7.41 -12.64
N ARG A 37 12.53 -8.07 -12.59
CA ARG A 37 12.42 -9.50 -12.28
C ARG A 37 13.10 -10.36 -13.35
N ARG A 38 12.80 -10.10 -14.64
CA ARG A 38 13.45 -10.78 -15.78
C ARG A 38 14.97 -10.63 -15.76
N ARG A 39 15.47 -9.43 -15.43
CA ARG A 39 16.91 -9.15 -15.32
C ARG A 39 17.55 -9.96 -14.19
N LEU A 40 16.92 -10.02 -13.02
CA LEU A 40 17.41 -10.79 -11.88
C LEU A 40 17.43 -12.29 -12.18
N GLU A 41 16.36 -12.81 -12.78
CA GLU A 41 16.29 -14.23 -13.17
C GLU A 41 17.38 -14.60 -14.17
N ARG A 42 17.62 -13.76 -15.19
CA ARG A 42 18.71 -13.97 -16.15
C ARG A 42 20.09 -13.97 -15.46
N LYS A 43 20.34 -13.05 -14.52
CA LYS A 43 21.60 -13.01 -13.76
C LYS A 43 21.77 -14.17 -12.77
N LYS A 44 20.66 -14.76 -12.31
CA LYS A 44 20.66 -15.88 -11.39
C LYS A 44 20.90 -17.23 -12.11
N LYS A 45 20.80 -17.29 -13.43
CA LYS A 45 21.05 -18.52 -14.19
C LYS A 45 22.54 -18.90 -14.16
N GLY A 46 22.81 -20.20 -14.07
CA GLY A 46 24.17 -20.75 -14.00
C GLY A 46 24.66 -20.93 -12.57
N TYR A 47 25.98 -21.10 -12.42
CA TYR A 47 26.63 -21.27 -11.12
C TYR A 47 27.06 -19.92 -10.55
N GLY A 48 27.01 -19.79 -9.23
CA GLY A 48 27.44 -18.59 -8.52
C GLY A 48 26.55 -18.25 -7.33
N SER A 49 27.01 -17.29 -6.52
CA SER A 49 26.24 -16.72 -5.41
C SER A 49 25.16 -15.75 -5.92
N PHE A 50 24.30 -15.27 -5.02
CA PHE A 50 23.22 -14.37 -5.40
C PHE A 50 23.77 -13.02 -5.93
N PRO A 51 23.39 -12.57 -7.15
CA PRO A 51 24.09 -11.51 -7.88
C PRO A 51 23.75 -10.08 -7.44
N LYS A 52 22.96 -9.90 -6.37
CA LYS A 52 22.50 -8.60 -5.88
C LYS A 52 22.66 -8.52 -4.36
N GLU A 53 22.96 -7.34 -3.87
CA GLU A 53 23.11 -7.11 -2.43
C GLU A 53 21.80 -7.41 -1.69
N ILE A 54 21.92 -8.14 -0.59
CA ILE A 54 20.81 -8.43 0.31
C ILE A 54 20.87 -7.42 1.45
N PHE A 55 19.75 -6.72 1.68
CA PHE A 55 19.67 -5.74 2.75
C PHE A 55 19.43 -6.44 4.10
N HIS A 56 20.44 -6.44 4.98
CA HIS A 56 20.39 -7.13 6.27
C HIS A 56 19.99 -6.24 7.46
N LYS A 57 20.31 -4.94 7.44
CA LYS A 57 20.23 -4.06 8.63
C LYS A 57 18.96 -3.19 8.61
N ASN A 58 17.79 -3.76 8.89
CA ASN A 58 16.56 -2.97 9.02
C ASN A 58 16.36 -2.40 10.44
N ALA A 59 16.68 -1.12 10.65
CA ALA A 59 16.49 -0.43 11.93
C ALA A 59 15.03 0.00 12.21
N LYS A 60 14.17 0.02 11.19
CA LYS A 60 12.82 0.59 11.31
C LYS A 60 11.89 -0.39 12.03
N MET A 61 11.51 -0.06 13.27
CA MET A 61 10.59 -0.88 14.07
C MET A 61 9.17 -1.03 13.48
N ASN A 62 8.61 0.05 12.91
CA ASN A 62 7.25 0.06 12.35
C ASN A 62 7.27 0.39 10.86
N LYS A 63 6.20 0.01 10.15
CA LYS A 63 5.95 0.44 8.77
C LYS A 63 4.99 1.63 8.75
N ARG A 64 4.88 2.32 7.60
CA ARG A 64 3.84 3.33 7.39
C ARG A 64 2.58 2.62 6.93
N SER A 65 1.49 2.79 7.65
CA SER A 65 0.15 2.32 7.27
C SER A 65 -0.48 3.36 6.34
N GLN A 66 -0.93 2.90 5.18
CA GLN A 66 -1.53 3.75 4.15
C GLN A 66 -3.03 3.44 4.06
N PRO A 67 -3.91 4.36 4.49
CA PRO A 67 -5.34 4.22 4.27
C PRO A 67 -5.69 4.56 2.81
N ILE A 68 -6.58 3.75 2.24
CA ILE A 68 -7.21 3.96 0.94
C ILE A 68 -8.66 4.31 1.18
N LEU A 69 -9.11 5.38 0.55
CA LEU A 69 -10.48 5.89 0.61
C LEU A 69 -11.17 5.50 -0.69
N GLU A 70 -12.26 4.76 -0.61
CA GLU A 70 -13.10 4.37 -1.73
C GLU A 70 -14.42 5.13 -1.65
N CYS A 71 -14.70 5.96 -2.65
CA CYS A 71 -15.96 6.72 -2.71
C CYS A 71 -17.14 5.75 -2.92
N SER A 72 -18.18 5.88 -2.10
CA SER A 72 -19.38 5.02 -2.18
C SER A 72 -20.16 5.19 -3.49
N GLU A 73 -20.15 6.38 -4.08
CA GLU A 73 -20.96 6.68 -5.28
C GLU A 73 -20.27 6.27 -6.59
N CYS A 74 -18.97 6.55 -6.72
CA CYS A 74 -18.26 6.38 -8.00
C CYS A 74 -17.17 5.30 -7.97
N GLY A 75 -16.91 4.66 -6.82
CA GLY A 75 -15.89 3.63 -6.64
C GLY A 75 -14.45 4.10 -6.76
N LYS A 76 -14.21 5.41 -6.94
CA LYS A 76 -12.86 5.94 -7.11
C LYS A 76 -12.07 5.78 -5.82
N LYS A 77 -10.89 5.18 -5.94
CA LYS A 77 -9.94 4.98 -4.83
C LYS A 77 -8.94 6.13 -4.76
N GLN A 78 -8.70 6.62 -3.56
CA GLN A 78 -7.74 7.68 -3.29
C GLN A 78 -6.84 7.30 -2.12
N TYR A 79 -5.57 7.67 -2.23
CA TYR A 79 -4.61 7.50 -1.15
C TYR A 79 -4.70 8.66 -0.16
N SER A 80 -4.84 8.33 1.14
CA SER A 80 -4.82 9.33 2.20
C SER A 80 -3.40 9.57 2.76
N LYS A 81 -3.27 10.35 3.82
CA LYS A 81 -2.00 10.53 4.52
C LYS A 81 -1.53 9.20 5.11
N SER A 82 -0.25 8.90 4.95
CA SER A 82 0.39 7.73 5.57
C SER A 82 0.71 8.00 7.05
N TYR A 83 0.48 7.03 7.93
CA TYR A 83 0.81 7.14 9.36
C TYR A 83 1.84 6.09 9.77
N ARG A 84 2.82 6.45 10.62
CA ARG A 84 3.81 5.52 11.14
C ARG A 84 3.44 5.13 12.58
N VAL A 85 2.73 4.03 12.73
CA VAL A 85 2.18 3.59 14.02
C VAL A 85 2.41 2.09 14.24
N LYS A 86 2.44 1.64 15.51
CA LYS A 86 2.57 0.20 15.85
C LYS A 86 1.32 -0.59 15.49
N LYS A 87 0.14 -0.09 15.88
CA LYS A 87 -1.18 -0.67 15.58
C LYS A 87 -2.09 0.38 14.94
N PHE A 88 -2.75 -0.01 13.86
CA PHE A 88 -3.75 0.81 13.15
C PHE A 88 -5.04 -0.01 13.05
N GLU A 89 -6.07 0.41 13.78
CA GLU A 89 -7.33 -0.32 13.94
C GLU A 89 -8.46 0.48 13.30
N LEU A 90 -9.24 -0.17 12.43
CA LEU A 90 -10.39 0.40 11.76
C LEU A 90 -11.65 0.12 12.57
N GLN A 91 -12.20 1.15 13.22
CA GLN A 91 -13.41 1.07 14.03
C GLN A 91 -14.64 1.58 13.27
N GLU A 92 -15.79 0.98 13.54
CA GLU A 92 -17.09 1.53 13.15
C GLU A 92 -17.40 2.70 14.09
N VAL A 93 -17.78 3.83 13.49
CA VAL A 93 -18.28 5.02 14.18
C VAL A 93 -19.76 5.11 13.88
#